data_AF-A0A820M0S8-F1
#
_entry.id   AF-A0A820M0S8-F1
#
_cell.length_a   1.000
_cell.length_b   1.000
_cell.length_c   1.000
_cell.angle_alpha   90.00
_cell.angle_beta   90.00
_cell.angle_gamma   90.00
#
_symmetry.space_group_name_H-M   'P 1'
#
loop_
_entity.id
_entity.type
_entity.pdbx_description
1 polymer ?
#
loop_
_entity_poly.entity_id
_entity_poly.type
_entity_poly.pdbx_seq_one_letter_code
_entity_poly.pdbx_strand_id
1 'polypeptide(L)'
;MNFIKNGDKQFFYFINGDADVGKSTLIKAVYQSILRLYNPLPGSNPDSIRAALCAPTGKAAALIDGMTLQLLIIDEISMVGFTMFQHVDARLQQIMRTKKPFGGISVIVLGDFNQLRPVGDKYIFQFNNSYNALVDNPLWSLFELFELTEIMRQKDD
;
A
#
# COMPACT_ATOMS: atom_id res chain seq x y z
N MET A 1 2.73 10.72 -15.62
CA MET A 1 1.46 10.68 -14.86
C MET A 1 0.37 9.87 -15.61
N ASN A 2 0.69 8.67 -16.13
CA ASN A 2 -0.21 7.84 -16.96
C ASN A 2 -0.41 6.39 -16.44
N PHE A 3 0.08 6.04 -15.25
CA PHE A 3 0.08 4.65 -14.79
C PHE A 3 -1.31 4.10 -14.40
N ILE A 4 -2.27 4.98 -14.04
CA ILE A 4 -3.60 4.58 -13.57
C ILE A 4 -4.57 4.30 -14.76
N LYS A 5 -4.18 4.61 -16.01
CA LYS A 5 -5.03 4.36 -17.20
C LYS A 5 -4.99 2.91 -17.71
N ASN A 6 -4.14 2.04 -17.19
CA ASN A 6 -4.17 0.61 -17.50
C ASN A 6 -5.14 -0.11 -16.56
N GLY A 7 -6.44 0.05 -16.83
CA GLY A 7 -7.55 -0.39 -15.97
C GLY A 7 -7.66 -1.88 -15.64
N ASP A 8 -6.70 -2.72 -16.03
CA ASP A 8 -6.73 -4.18 -15.80
C ASP A 8 -5.47 -4.76 -15.15
N LYS A 9 -4.37 -4.00 -15.02
CA LYS A 9 -3.10 -4.56 -14.52
C LYS A 9 -2.84 -4.11 -13.07
N GLN A 10 -2.95 -5.09 -12.17
CA GLN A 10 -2.54 -4.94 -10.77
C GLN A 10 -1.05 -4.55 -10.68
N PHE A 11 -0.72 -3.65 -9.76
CA PHE A 11 0.65 -3.19 -9.50
C PHE A 11 0.97 -3.22 -8.01
N PHE A 12 2.26 -3.40 -7.69
CA PHE A 12 2.80 -3.42 -6.33
C PHE A 12 4.03 -2.53 -6.29
N TYR A 13 3.95 -1.41 -5.57
CA TYR A 13 5.03 -0.44 -5.50
C TYR A 13 5.51 -0.26 -4.09
N PHE A 14 6.82 -0.26 -3.91
CA PHE A 14 7.46 0.10 -2.66
C PHE A 14 8.22 1.40 -2.85
N ILE A 15 7.87 2.40 -2.05
CA ILE A 15 8.48 3.71 -2.06
C ILE A 15 9.38 3.82 -0.82
N ASN A 16 10.68 3.70 -1.05
CA ASN A 16 11.69 3.88 -0.03
C ASN A 16 12.13 5.34 0.02
N GLY A 17 12.53 5.80 1.20
CA GLY A 17 13.31 7.01 1.32
C GLY A 17 13.50 7.40 2.77
N ASP A 18 14.50 8.21 3.05
CA ASP A 18 14.85 8.62 4.41
C ASP A 18 13.81 9.59 5.01
N ALA A 19 14.07 10.09 6.22
CA ALA A 19 13.29 11.17 6.80
C ALA A 19 13.29 12.42 5.88
N ASP A 20 12.18 13.16 5.90
CA ASP A 20 12.03 14.46 5.20
C ASP A 20 12.14 14.46 3.66
N VAL A 21 12.19 13.28 3.01
CA VAL A 21 12.13 13.17 1.52
C VAL A 21 10.70 13.31 0.95
N GLY A 22 9.71 13.56 1.81
CA GLY A 22 8.33 13.86 1.38
C GLY A 22 7.43 12.64 1.17
N LYS A 23 7.71 11.47 1.75
CA LYS A 23 6.84 10.27 1.69
C LYS A 23 5.37 10.58 1.99
N SER A 24 5.08 11.30 3.08
CA SER A 24 3.70 11.67 3.45
C SER A 24 3.07 12.66 2.46
N THR A 25 3.85 13.55 1.85
CA THR A 25 3.40 14.45 0.78
C THR A 25 3.02 13.65 -0.47
N LEU A 26 3.78 12.61 -0.79
CA LEU A 26 3.48 11.71 -1.89
C LEU A 26 2.21 10.89 -1.63
N ILE A 27 2.03 10.36 -0.41
CA ILE A 27 0.77 9.68 -0.02
C ILE A 27 -0.41 10.61 -0.26
N LYS A 28 -0.33 11.86 0.22
CA LYS A 28 -1.40 12.86 0.01
C LYS A 28 -1.64 13.14 -1.47
N ALA A 29 -0.59 13.28 -2.28
CA ALA A 29 -0.72 13.51 -3.72
C ALA A 29 -1.36 12.33 -4.46
N VAL A 30 -0.94 11.10 -4.14
CA VAL A 30 -1.52 9.86 -4.67
C VAL A 30 -2.98 9.74 -4.26
N TYR A 31 -3.27 9.91 -2.97
CA TYR A 31 -4.61 9.88 -2.41
C TYR A 31 -5.55 10.88 -3.08
N GLN A 32 -5.13 12.14 -3.18
CA GLN A 32 -5.90 13.20 -3.84
C GLN A 32 -6.10 12.93 -5.34
N SER A 33 -5.11 12.35 -6.01
CA SER A 33 -5.23 11.95 -7.43
C SER A 33 -6.27 10.84 -7.61
N ILE A 34 -6.30 9.87 -6.69
CA ILE A 34 -7.27 8.78 -6.70
C ILE A 34 -8.67 9.28 -6.39
N LEU A 35 -8.84 10.14 -5.38
CA LEU A 35 -10.15 10.78 -5.12
C LEU A 35 -10.65 11.53 -6.35
N ARG A 36 -9.79 12.27 -7.05
CA ARG A 36 -10.16 12.94 -8.32
C ARG A 36 -10.59 11.96 -9.41
N LEU A 37 -10.03 10.75 -9.44
CA LEU A 37 -10.33 9.73 -10.45
C LEU A 37 -11.55 8.85 -10.10
N TYR A 38 -11.80 8.61 -8.81
CA TYR A 38 -12.73 7.58 -8.35
C TYR A 38 -13.84 8.09 -7.42
N ASN A 39 -13.92 9.39 -7.15
CA ASN A 39 -14.84 9.95 -6.15
C ASN A 39 -16.29 9.44 -6.30
N PRO A 40 -16.82 8.72 -5.29
CA PRO A 40 -18.24 8.60 -5.04
C PRO A 40 -18.67 9.76 -4.14
N LEU A 41 -19.63 10.57 -4.63
CA LEU A 41 -20.34 11.67 -3.96
C LEU A 41 -19.49 12.79 -3.28
N PRO A 42 -19.65 14.05 -3.70
CA PRO A 42 -19.06 15.21 -3.02
C PRO A 42 -19.46 15.27 -1.53
N GLY A 43 -18.49 15.48 -0.64
CA GLY A 43 -18.75 15.86 0.77
C GLY A 43 -18.43 14.80 1.84
N SER A 44 -17.95 13.62 1.47
CA SER A 44 -17.41 12.65 2.45
C SER A 44 -16.07 13.14 2.98
N ASN A 45 -15.92 13.25 4.31
CA ASN A 45 -14.67 13.65 4.94
C ASN A 45 -13.69 12.45 4.96
N PRO A 46 -12.61 12.49 4.17
CA PRO A 46 -11.69 11.37 4.02
C PRO A 46 -10.83 11.10 5.26
N ASP A 47 -10.63 12.10 6.12
CA ASP A 47 -9.83 11.99 7.35
C ASP A 47 -10.59 11.27 8.49
N SER A 48 -11.81 10.78 8.22
CA SER A 48 -12.70 10.19 9.24
C SER A 48 -12.88 8.66 9.14
N ILE A 49 -12.19 7.97 8.22
CA ILE A 49 -12.34 6.52 8.05
C ILE A 49 -11.71 5.80 9.24
N ARG A 50 -12.52 5.47 10.25
CA ARG A 50 -12.15 4.59 11.38
C ARG A 50 -12.31 3.11 11.05
N ALA A 51 -13.15 2.79 10.06
CA ALA A 51 -13.33 1.46 9.49
C ALA A 51 -13.84 1.60 8.05
N ALA A 52 -13.29 0.82 7.11
CA ALA A 52 -13.76 0.77 5.73
C ALA A 52 -14.69 -0.44 5.55
N LEU A 53 -15.94 -0.20 5.17
CA LEU A 53 -16.87 -1.26 4.80
C LEU A 53 -16.75 -1.50 3.29
N CYS A 54 -16.17 -2.64 2.92
CA CYS A 54 -15.84 -2.94 1.54
C CYS A 54 -16.52 -4.22 1.03
N ALA A 55 -16.83 -4.27 -0.26
CA ALA A 55 -17.29 -5.48 -0.93
C ALA A 55 -16.55 -5.69 -2.27
N PRO A 56 -16.55 -6.92 -2.81
CA PRO A 56 -15.76 -7.26 -4.00
C PRO A 56 -16.24 -6.64 -5.31
N THR A 57 -17.49 -6.16 -5.35
CA THR A 57 -18.11 -5.61 -6.56
C THR A 57 -18.96 -4.41 -6.22
N GLY A 58 -19.16 -3.50 -7.19
CA GLY A 58 -19.98 -2.30 -6.99
C GLY A 58 -21.43 -2.61 -6.57
N LYS A 59 -22.04 -3.67 -7.13
CA LYS A 59 -23.40 -4.09 -6.73
C LYS A 59 -23.44 -4.59 -5.28
N ALA A 60 -22.46 -5.40 -4.86
CA ALA A 60 -22.39 -5.90 -3.50
C ALA A 60 -22.08 -4.78 -2.50
N ALA A 61 -21.26 -3.82 -2.90
CA ALA A 61 -20.90 -2.66 -2.08
C ALA A 61 -22.13 -1.77 -1.85
N ALA A 62 -22.91 -1.50 -2.90
CA ALA A 62 -24.15 -0.72 -2.80
C ALA A 62 -25.21 -1.37 -1.88
N LEU A 63 -25.25 -2.69 -1.78
CA LEU A 63 -26.19 -3.39 -0.88
C LEU A 63 -25.89 -3.20 0.61
N ILE A 64 -24.66 -2.83 0.95
CA ILE A 64 -24.21 -2.66 2.34
C ILE A 64 -23.79 -1.22 2.63
N ASP A 65 -24.14 -0.28 1.75
CA ASP A 65 -23.66 1.11 1.79
C ASP A 65 -22.13 1.22 1.91
N GLY A 66 -21.41 0.27 1.31
CA GLY A 66 -19.96 0.17 1.30
C GLY A 66 -19.33 0.66 0.00
N MET A 67 -18.00 0.50 -0.10
CA MET A 67 -17.22 0.87 -1.29
C MET A 67 -16.45 -0.32 -1.87
N THR A 68 -15.99 -0.19 -3.12
CA THR A 68 -15.09 -1.19 -3.72
C THR A 68 -13.64 -0.77 -3.45
N LEU A 69 -12.85 -1.65 -2.83
CA LEU A 69 -11.44 -1.39 -2.56
C LEU A 69 -10.60 -1.67 -3.81
N GLN A 70 -9.92 -0.64 -4.32
CA GLN A 70 -9.13 -0.72 -5.57
C GLN A 70 -7.62 -0.53 -5.35
N LEU A 71 -7.24 0.17 -4.28
CA LEU A 71 -5.85 0.41 -3.91
C LEU A 71 -5.71 0.32 -2.39
N LEU A 72 -4.67 -0.37 -1.93
CA LEU A 72 -4.22 -0.35 -0.55
C LEU A 72 -2.93 0.47 -0.45
N ILE A 73 -2.88 1.46 0.43
CA ILE A 73 -1.65 2.19 0.77
C ILE A 73 -1.28 1.86 2.21
N ILE A 74 -0.03 1.44 2.44
CA ILE A 74 0.52 1.15 3.77
C ILE A 74 1.70 2.08 4.01
N ASP A 75 1.59 2.95 5.01
CA ASP A 75 2.72 3.76 5.49
C ASP A 75 3.49 3.01 6.58
N GLU A 76 4.77 3.36 6.76
CA GLU A 76 5.71 2.72 7.67
C GLU A 76 5.72 1.18 7.59
N ILE A 77 5.90 0.67 6.37
CA ILE A 77 5.94 -0.78 6.09
C ILE A 77 7.04 -1.52 6.89
N SER A 78 8.06 -0.80 7.37
CA SER A 78 9.09 -1.29 8.29
C SER A 78 8.51 -1.83 9.60
N MET A 79 7.39 -1.28 10.07
CA MET A 79 6.72 -1.71 11.31
C MET A 79 5.74 -2.86 11.10
N VAL A 80 5.49 -3.27 9.85
CA VAL A 80 4.61 -4.40 9.54
C VAL A 80 5.42 -5.68 9.55
N GLY A 81 4.90 -6.67 10.27
CA GLY A 81 5.51 -7.98 10.37
C GLY A 81 5.25 -8.88 9.15
N PHE A 82 6.15 -9.83 8.89
CA PHE A 82 5.99 -10.84 7.85
C PHE A 82 4.66 -11.59 7.94
N THR A 83 4.31 -12.10 9.13
CA THR A 83 3.07 -12.86 9.33
C THR A 83 1.86 -11.96 9.20
N MET A 84 1.93 -10.74 9.72
CA MET A 84 0.86 -9.74 9.54
C MET A 84 0.61 -9.45 8.05
N PHE A 85 1.66 -9.28 7.27
CA PHE A 85 1.56 -8.99 5.84
C PHE A 85 0.89 -10.14 5.05
N GLN A 86 1.25 -11.39 5.37
CA GLN A 86 0.59 -12.58 4.81
C GLN A 86 -0.88 -12.69 5.24
N HIS A 87 -1.21 -12.34 6.47
CA HIS A 87 -2.59 -12.31 6.95
C HIS A 87 -3.43 -11.28 6.21
N VAL A 88 -2.88 -10.10 5.92
CA VAL A 88 -3.56 -9.06 5.12
C VAL A 88 -3.89 -9.60 3.73
N ASP A 89 -2.92 -10.19 3.02
CA ASP A 89 -3.14 -10.83 1.71
C ASP A 89 -4.25 -11.90 1.78
N ALA A 90 -4.14 -12.85 2.71
CA ALA A 90 -5.10 -13.94 2.86
C ALA A 90 -6.52 -13.44 3.16
N ARG A 91 -6.66 -12.38 3.97
CA ARG A 91 -7.96 -11.79 4.30
C ARG A 91 -8.56 -11.07 3.10
N LEU A 92 -7.76 -10.33 2.34
CA LEU A 92 -8.22 -9.68 1.12
C LEU A 92 -8.64 -10.71 0.05
N GLN A 93 -7.89 -11.81 -0.10
CA GLN A 93 -8.28 -12.93 -0.98
C GLN A 93 -9.63 -13.55 -0.58
N GLN A 94 -9.88 -13.72 0.72
CA GLN A 94 -11.15 -14.23 1.24
C GLN A 94 -12.31 -13.26 0.98
N ILE A 95 -12.13 -11.98 1.31
CA ILE A 95 -13.13 -10.94 1.09
C ILE A 95 -13.45 -10.85 -0.40
N MET A 96 -12.43 -10.73 -1.24
CA MET A 96 -12.55 -10.57 -2.70
C MET A 96 -12.90 -11.87 -3.44
N ARG A 97 -12.92 -13.01 -2.73
CA ARG A 97 -13.22 -14.34 -3.27
C ARG A 97 -12.34 -14.71 -4.48
N THR A 98 -11.05 -14.39 -4.39
CA THR A 98 -10.06 -14.67 -5.43
C THR A 98 -8.71 -15.06 -4.81
N LYS A 99 -7.89 -15.80 -5.56
CA LYS A 99 -6.52 -16.19 -5.15
C LYS A 99 -5.44 -15.26 -5.70
N LYS A 100 -5.82 -14.20 -6.40
CA LYS A 100 -4.88 -13.15 -6.81
C LYS A 100 -4.26 -12.51 -5.55
N PRO A 101 -2.96 -12.17 -5.56
CA PRO A 101 -2.35 -11.49 -4.41
C PRO A 101 -3.14 -10.25 -4.01
N PHE A 102 -3.29 -10.01 -2.72
CA PHE A 102 -4.09 -8.96 -2.09
C PHE A 102 -5.53 -8.89 -2.61
N GLY A 103 -6.12 -10.02 -3.02
CA GLY A 103 -7.47 -10.05 -3.56
C GLY A 103 -7.62 -9.37 -4.93
N GLY A 104 -6.52 -9.17 -5.68
CA GLY A 104 -6.52 -8.47 -6.96
C GLY A 104 -6.43 -6.94 -6.86
N ILE A 105 -6.19 -6.42 -5.66
CA ILE A 105 -6.08 -4.99 -5.36
C ILE A 105 -4.62 -4.55 -5.55
N SER A 106 -4.39 -3.40 -6.18
CA SER A 106 -3.04 -2.84 -6.25
C SER A 106 -2.57 -2.39 -4.86
N VAL A 107 -1.27 -2.44 -4.60
CA VAL A 107 -0.72 -2.06 -3.29
C VAL A 107 0.45 -1.09 -3.46
N ILE A 108 0.44 0.00 -2.69
CA ILE A 108 1.59 0.89 -2.52
C ILE A 108 2.01 0.81 -1.07
N VAL A 109 3.27 0.50 -0.81
CA VAL A 109 3.86 0.51 0.53
C VAL A 109 4.94 1.58 0.59
N LEU A 110 5.00 2.31 1.70
CA LEU A 110 5.98 3.35 1.94
C LEU A 110 6.69 3.07 3.25
N GLY A 111 7.98 3.35 3.30
CA GLY A 111 8.76 3.18 4.51
C GLY A 111 10.21 3.53 4.28
N ASP A 112 11.00 3.23 5.29
CA ASP A 112 12.43 3.43 5.31
C ASP A 112 13.07 2.14 5.83
N PHE A 113 14.07 1.63 5.12
CA PHE A 113 14.81 0.44 5.52
C PHE A 113 15.62 0.62 6.81
N ASN A 114 15.94 1.86 7.18
CA ASN A 114 16.73 2.22 8.35
C ASN A 114 15.87 2.42 9.61
N GLN A 115 14.55 2.26 9.51
CA GLN A 115 13.63 2.41 10.64
C GLN A 115 13.48 1.14 11.50
N LEU A 116 12.70 1.28 12.58
CA LEU A 116 12.46 0.22 13.57
C LEU A 116 11.78 -1.00 12.94
N ARG A 117 12.23 -2.17 13.40
CA ARG A 117 11.65 -3.48 13.06
C ARG A 117 10.26 -3.65 13.67
N PRO A 118 9.40 -4.52 13.13
CA PRO A 118 8.10 -4.84 13.70
C PRO A 118 8.26 -5.43 15.11
N VAL A 119 7.34 -5.09 16.00
CA VAL A 119 7.33 -5.63 17.36
C VAL A 119 6.70 -7.03 17.34
N GLY A 120 7.48 -8.06 17.71
CA GLY A 120 6.96 -9.42 17.89
C GLY A 120 6.76 -10.24 16.61
N ASP A 121 7.28 -9.79 15.46
CA ASP A 121 7.24 -10.51 14.18
C ASP A 121 8.57 -10.35 13.42
N LYS A 122 8.78 -11.14 12.36
CA LYS A 122 9.95 -11.03 11.48
C LYS A 122 9.83 -9.81 10.57
N TYR A 123 10.97 -9.21 10.24
CA TYR A 123 11.03 -8.12 9.26
C TYR A 123 10.56 -8.63 7.90
N ILE A 124 9.78 -7.83 7.17
CA ILE A 124 9.33 -8.17 5.82
C ILE A 124 10.51 -8.33 4.85
N PHE A 125 11.61 -7.64 5.12
CA PHE A 125 12.77 -7.45 4.23
C PHE A 125 14.02 -8.21 4.72
N GLN A 126 13.87 -9.25 5.54
CA GLN A 126 14.99 -9.85 6.27
C GLN A 126 16.15 -10.26 5.33
N PHE A 127 17.30 -9.59 5.46
CA PHE A 127 18.54 -9.92 4.75
C PHE A 127 19.15 -11.18 5.39
N ASN A 128 19.21 -12.29 4.65
CA ASN A 128 19.98 -13.46 5.08
C ASN A 128 21.46 -13.22 4.72
N ASN A 129 22.35 -13.22 5.71
CA ASN A 129 23.80 -12.93 5.59
C ASN A 129 24.60 -13.90 4.69
N SER A 130 23.95 -14.83 3.98
CA SER A 130 24.61 -15.81 3.12
C SER A 130 24.22 -15.69 1.65
N TYR A 131 23.13 -14.98 1.32
CA TYR A 131 22.73 -14.71 -0.06
C TYR A 131 21.98 -13.37 -0.11
N ASN A 132 22.43 -12.46 -0.98
CA ASN A 132 21.74 -11.20 -1.32
C ASN A 132 20.40 -11.50 -2.00
N ALA A 133 19.44 -12.00 -1.23
CA ALA A 133 18.20 -12.55 -1.74
C ALA A 133 17.08 -12.16 -0.78
N LEU A 134 16.24 -11.24 -1.23
CA LEU A 134 14.94 -10.85 -0.68
C LEU A 134 13.90 -12.02 -0.70
N VAL A 135 14.35 -13.27 -0.58
CA VAL A 135 13.73 -14.45 -1.22
C VAL A 135 12.72 -15.20 -0.33
N ASP A 136 12.64 -14.92 0.97
CA ASP A 136 11.75 -15.71 1.85
C ASP A 136 10.29 -15.20 1.88
N ASN A 137 9.99 -14.04 1.29
CA ASN A 137 8.62 -13.53 1.19
C ASN A 137 8.14 -13.48 -0.27
N PRO A 138 7.33 -14.46 -0.72
CA PRO A 138 6.83 -14.48 -2.09
C PRO A 138 5.96 -13.27 -2.42
N LEU A 139 5.28 -12.67 -1.44
CA LEU A 139 4.52 -11.43 -1.66
C LEU A 139 5.44 -10.23 -1.87
N TRP A 140 6.57 -10.18 -1.15
CA TRP A 140 7.52 -9.07 -1.27
C TRP A 140 8.20 -9.04 -2.65
N SER A 141 8.46 -10.20 -3.25
CA SER A 141 9.01 -10.29 -4.61
C SER A 141 8.14 -9.66 -5.71
N LEU A 142 6.89 -9.32 -5.40
CA LEU A 142 5.99 -8.65 -6.33
C LEU A 142 6.25 -7.13 -6.41
N PHE A 143 6.91 -6.55 -5.41
CA PHE A 143 7.06 -5.10 -5.27
C PHE A 143 8.21 -4.54 -6.10
N GLU A 144 7.90 -3.54 -6.91
CA GLU A 144 8.88 -2.71 -7.61
C GLU A 144 9.32 -1.56 -6.69
N LEU A 145 10.63 -1.38 -6.53
CA LEU A 145 11.24 -0.37 -5.65
C LEU A 145 11.40 0.98 -6.37
N PHE A 146 10.97 2.05 -5.70
CA PHE A 146 11.21 3.45 -6.06
C PHE A 146 11.87 4.16 -4.88
N GLU A 147 13.01 4.80 -5.10
CA GLU A 147 13.72 5.55 -4.05
C GLU A 147 13.47 7.06 -4.19
N LEU A 148 13.05 7.68 -3.09
CA LEU A 148 13.00 9.13 -2.93
C LEU A 148 14.30 9.59 -2.27
N THR A 149 15.17 10.23 -3.06
CA THR A 149 16.51 10.64 -2.61
C THR A 149 16.62 12.13 -2.31
N GLU A 150 15.65 12.94 -2.76
CA GLU A 150 15.70 14.39 -2.62
C GLU A 150 15.04 14.83 -1.30
N ILE A 151 15.80 15.51 -0.45
CA ILE A 151 15.31 16.10 0.80
C ILE A 151 14.44 17.30 0.47
N MET A 152 13.18 17.27 0.91
CA MET A 152 12.17 18.28 0.57
C MET A 152 12.07 19.40 1.61
N ARG A 153 12.57 19.19 2.83
CA ARG A 153 12.38 20.09 3.98
C ARG A 153 13.46 21.18 4.13
N GLN A 154 14.62 21.02 3.50
CA GLN A 154 15.80 21.88 3.73
C GLN A 154 16.14 22.82 2.55
N LYS A 155 15.23 23.03 1.60
CA LYS A 155 15.52 23.88 0.43
C LYS A 155 15.35 25.39 0.65
N ASP A 156 14.96 25.80 1.86
CA ASP A 156 14.69 27.22 2.20
C ASP A 156 15.72 27.84 3.18
N ASP A 157 16.89 27.22 3.38
CA ASP A 157 18.05 27.82 4.06
C ASP A 157 19.25 28.01 3.12
#